data_AF-A0A0D3G2G0-F1
#
_entry.id   AF-A0A0D3G2G0-F1
#
_cell.length_a   1.000
_cell.length_b   1.000
_cell.length_c   1.000
_cell.angle_alpha   90.00
_cell.angle_beta   90.00
_cell.angle_gamma   90.00
#
_symmetry.space_group_name_H-M   'P 1'
#
loop_
_entity.id
_entity.type
_entity.pdbx_description
1 polymer ?
#
loop_
_entity_poly.entity_id
_entity_poly.type
_entity_poly.pdbx_seq_one_letter_code
_entity_poly.pdbx_strand_id
1 'polypeptide(L)'
;MFDKVELKLRLYGSPSVVKYPRCSLKRQSTYADAEEDKSMFMALSSIWMLLLLFGTSAFLVPSLCILSLTFGDAFGARYLLYGAKSFDVITRVNDMVLIGLGYLIGYPISSASVGALQGLLTNNLVALKGSCPNCGEQVFAFVKTDNSIKAPHRAECHVCSCPLEYRTKVEKSLSGTRRTWVYGRVYLVKQGHPRKRKWLKD
;
A
#
# COMPACT_ATOMS: atom_id res chain seq x y z
N MET A 1 -33.17 -11.78 -11.21
CA MET A 1 -33.59 -11.30 -9.86
C MET A 1 -32.55 -11.65 -8.78
N PHE A 2 -31.98 -12.87 -8.78
CA PHE A 2 -30.95 -13.30 -7.83
C PHE A 2 -29.66 -12.48 -7.84
N ASP A 3 -29.16 -12.04 -9.00
CA ASP A 3 -27.91 -11.26 -9.08
C ASP A 3 -27.96 -9.97 -8.24
N LYS A 4 -29.13 -9.33 -8.16
CA LYS A 4 -29.31 -8.09 -7.38
C LYS A 4 -29.29 -8.37 -5.88
N VAL A 5 -29.83 -9.52 -5.45
CA VAL A 5 -29.77 -9.96 -4.05
C VAL A 5 -28.35 -10.33 -3.69
N GLU A 6 -27.66 -11.07 -4.58
CA GLU A 6 -26.27 -11.44 -4.42
C GLU A 6 -25.37 -10.21 -4.26
N LEU A 7 -25.51 -9.20 -5.12
CA LEU A 7 -24.75 -7.95 -5.01
C LEU A 7 -24.99 -7.21 -3.71
N LYS A 8 -26.25 -7.14 -3.23
CA LYS A 8 -26.56 -6.54 -1.92
C LYS A 8 -25.92 -7.31 -0.78
N LEU A 9 -25.97 -8.64 -0.82
CA LEU A 9 -25.36 -9.48 0.21
C LEU A 9 -23.83 -9.38 0.21
N ARG A 10 -23.18 -9.22 -0.95
CA ARG A 10 -21.74 -8.90 -1.04
C ARG A 10 -21.42 -7.54 -0.44
N LEU A 11 -22.25 -6.53 -0.69
CA LEU A 11 -22.09 -5.20 -0.10
C LEU A 11 -22.15 -5.25 1.43
N TYR A 12 -22.99 -6.11 2.00
CA TYR A 12 -23.08 -6.35 3.44
C TYR A 12 -21.97 -7.27 4.01
N GLY A 13 -21.09 -7.82 3.16
CA GLY A 13 -20.02 -8.73 3.60
C GLY A 13 -20.51 -10.09 4.09
N SER A 14 -21.63 -10.58 3.57
CA SER A 14 -22.19 -11.87 3.98
C SER A 14 -21.34 -13.04 3.46
N PRO A 15 -20.88 -13.96 4.34
CA PRO A 15 -20.06 -15.11 3.94
C PRO A 15 -20.82 -16.08 3.02
N SER A 16 -22.15 -16.06 3.05
CA SER A 16 -23.02 -16.90 2.22
C SER A 16 -22.88 -16.64 0.71
N VAL A 17 -22.27 -15.53 0.33
CA VAL A 17 -22.08 -15.16 -1.09
C VAL A 17 -20.68 -15.48 -1.60
N VAL A 18 -19.75 -15.85 -0.72
CA VAL A 18 -18.39 -16.22 -1.11
C VAL A 18 -18.45 -17.49 -1.94
N LYS A 19 -18.13 -17.38 -3.23
CA LYS A 19 -18.09 -18.53 -4.12
C LYS A 19 -16.66 -19.08 -4.16
N TYR A 20 -16.53 -20.28 -3.60
CA TYR A 20 -15.42 -21.21 -3.81
C TYR A 20 -15.16 -21.47 -5.31
N PRO A 21 -14.00 -22.02 -5.71
CA PRO A 21 -13.59 -22.12 -7.11
C PRO A 21 -14.69 -22.66 -8.03
N ARG A 22 -15.04 -21.88 -9.06
CA ARG A 22 -16.01 -22.23 -10.09
C ARG A 22 -15.36 -22.29 -11.47
N CYS A 23 -15.89 -23.13 -12.32
CA CYS A 23 -15.53 -23.15 -13.74
C CYS A 23 -16.34 -22.07 -14.48
N SER A 24 -15.66 -21.10 -15.11
CA SER A 24 -16.29 -20.20 -16.06
C SER A 24 -16.43 -20.90 -17.41
N LEU A 25 -17.64 -21.28 -17.80
CA LEU A 25 -17.92 -21.86 -19.12
C LEU A 25 -17.49 -20.92 -20.27
N LYS A 26 -17.75 -19.61 -20.12
CA LYS A 26 -17.39 -18.60 -21.13
C LYS A 26 -15.88 -18.49 -21.38
N ARG A 27 -15.05 -18.67 -20.36
CA ARG A 27 -13.59 -18.53 -20.45
C ARG A 27 -12.83 -19.85 -20.37
N GLN A 28 -13.54 -20.97 -20.19
CA GLN A 28 -12.95 -22.29 -19.97
C GLN A 28 -11.82 -22.28 -18.92
N SER A 29 -11.99 -21.47 -17.86
CA SER A 29 -11.03 -21.29 -16.77
C SER A 29 -11.71 -21.31 -15.41
N THR A 30 -11.00 -21.78 -14.40
CA THR A 30 -11.45 -21.76 -13.01
C THR A 30 -11.24 -20.37 -12.42
N TYR A 31 -12.16 -19.92 -11.59
CA TYR A 31 -12.06 -18.65 -10.89
C TYR A 31 -12.60 -18.74 -9.47
N ALA A 32 -12.03 -17.94 -8.58
CA ALA A 32 -12.54 -17.72 -7.23
C ALA A 32 -12.95 -16.25 -7.08
N ASP A 33 -13.94 -15.98 -6.21
CA ASP A 33 -14.25 -14.60 -5.86
C ASP A 33 -13.12 -14.01 -4.97
N ALA A 34 -12.89 -12.71 -5.11
CA ALA A 34 -11.98 -11.95 -4.26
C ALA A 34 -12.71 -10.75 -3.67
N GLU A 35 -12.41 -10.46 -2.41
CA GLU A 35 -13.00 -9.38 -1.63
C GLU A 35 -11.95 -8.32 -1.33
N GLU A 36 -12.42 -7.12 -1.04
CA GLU A 36 -11.56 -6.02 -0.60
C GLU A 36 -11.04 -6.28 0.81
N ASP A 37 -9.72 -6.33 0.96
CA ASP A 37 -9.07 -6.48 2.26
C ASP A 37 -8.66 -5.12 2.82
N LYS A 38 -9.57 -4.53 3.60
CA LYS A 38 -9.32 -3.26 4.28
C LYS A 38 -8.18 -3.36 5.29
N SER A 39 -7.96 -4.53 5.90
CA SER A 39 -6.93 -4.70 6.92
C SER A 39 -5.53 -4.58 6.30
N MET A 40 -5.31 -5.21 5.15
CA MET A 40 -4.05 -5.13 4.41
C MET A 40 -3.78 -3.73 3.87
N PHE A 41 -4.82 -3.03 3.39
CA PHE A 41 -4.70 -1.63 2.96
C PHE A 41 -4.32 -0.71 4.13
N MET A 42 -4.97 -0.88 5.28
CA MET A 42 -4.65 -0.11 6.50
C MET A 42 -3.23 -0.41 7.00
N ALA A 43 -2.78 -1.66 6.93
CA ALA A 43 -1.42 -2.05 7.29
C ALA A 43 -0.38 -1.41 6.36
N LEU A 44 -0.62 -1.40 5.04
CA LEU A 44 0.27 -0.72 4.11
C LEU A 44 0.32 0.79 4.40
N SER A 45 -0.84 1.42 4.60
CA SER A 45 -0.94 2.83 4.95
C SER A 45 -0.22 3.16 6.26
N SER A 46 -0.38 2.35 7.30
CA SER A 46 0.27 2.57 8.59
C SER A 46 1.79 2.45 8.51
N ILE A 47 2.33 1.49 7.74
CA ILE A 47 3.77 1.36 7.51
C ILE A 47 4.33 2.63 6.85
N TRP A 48 3.67 3.14 5.80
CA TRP A 48 4.11 4.37 5.15
C TRP A 48 3.97 5.60 6.05
N MET A 49 2.96 5.66 6.91
CA MET A 49 2.83 6.73 7.92
C MET A 49 3.95 6.67 8.97
N LEU A 50 4.36 5.47 9.40
CA LEU A 50 5.49 5.30 10.31
C LEU A 50 6.81 5.70 9.66
N LEU A 51 7.04 5.34 8.40
CA LEU A 51 8.21 5.78 7.64
C LEU A 51 8.23 7.30 7.46
N LEU A 52 7.07 7.90 7.19
CA LEU A 52 6.93 9.36 7.11
C LEU A 52 7.22 10.02 8.46
N LEU A 53 6.70 9.48 9.55
CA LEU A 53 6.93 10.00 10.90
C LEU A 53 8.41 9.89 11.28
N PHE A 54 9.04 8.75 10.99
CA PHE A 54 10.47 8.55 11.22
C PHE A 54 11.31 9.54 10.39
N GLY A 55 11.04 9.65 9.09
CA GLY A 55 11.76 10.58 8.20
C GLY A 55 11.58 12.05 8.60
N THR A 56 10.37 12.46 8.97
CA THR A 56 10.12 13.84 9.43
C THR A 56 10.75 14.10 10.80
N SER A 57 10.74 13.14 11.72
CA SER A 57 11.40 13.28 13.03
C SER A 57 12.92 13.42 12.90
N ALA A 58 13.57 12.66 12.00
CA ALA A 58 15.02 12.75 11.78
C ALA A 58 15.46 14.13 11.27
N PHE A 59 14.57 14.86 10.58
CA PHE A 59 14.80 16.23 10.12
C PHE A 59 14.37 17.28 11.16
N LEU A 60 13.18 17.13 11.76
CA LEU A 60 12.57 18.13 12.64
C LEU A 60 13.18 18.15 14.04
N VAL A 61 13.60 17.00 14.57
CA VAL A 61 14.12 16.93 15.95
C VAL A 61 15.45 17.68 16.09
N PRO A 62 16.48 17.46 15.24
CA PRO A 62 17.73 18.22 15.33
C PRO A 62 17.53 19.72 15.09
N SER A 63 16.67 20.08 14.13
CA SER A 63 16.40 21.48 13.80
C SER A 63 15.65 22.21 14.92
N LEU A 64 14.63 21.60 15.53
CA LEU A 64 13.91 22.17 16.67
C LEU A 64 14.76 22.23 17.95
N CYS A 65 15.60 21.22 18.20
CA CYS A 65 16.52 21.23 19.34
C CYS A 65 17.49 22.43 19.24
N ILE A 66 18.11 22.65 18.08
CA ILE A 66 19.05 23.76 17.89
C ILE A 66 18.32 25.11 17.88
N LEU A 67 17.14 25.19 17.25
CA LEU A 67 16.29 26.37 17.34
C LEU A 67 15.97 26.70 18.80
N SER A 68 15.61 25.70 19.62
CA SER A 68 15.35 25.91 21.04
C SER A 68 16.58 26.31 21.85
N LEU A 69 17.79 25.90 21.46
CA LEU A 69 19.03 26.35 22.09
C LEU A 69 19.38 27.80 21.72
N THR A 70 19.23 28.16 20.44
CA THR A 70 19.49 29.52 19.94
C THR A 70 18.46 30.54 20.47
N PHE A 71 17.18 30.17 20.55
CA PHE A 71 16.10 31.02 21.07
C PHE A 71 15.88 30.88 22.58
N GLY A 72 16.30 29.78 23.21
CA GLY A 72 16.28 29.59 24.66
C GLY A 72 17.19 30.56 25.41
N ASP A 73 18.16 31.15 24.70
CA ASP A 73 18.98 32.26 25.18
C ASP A 73 18.15 33.55 25.43
N ALA A 74 16.96 33.66 24.81
CA ALA A 74 15.99 34.75 25.00
C ALA A 74 14.88 34.44 26.03
N PHE A 75 14.64 33.17 26.39
CA PHE A 75 13.58 32.73 27.32
C PHE A 75 14.06 32.30 28.72
N GLY A 76 15.33 32.49 29.06
CA GLY A 76 15.81 32.33 30.44
C GLY A 76 16.09 30.88 30.88
N ALA A 77 16.25 29.93 29.96
CA ALA A 77 16.64 28.55 30.27
C ALA A 77 18.15 28.38 30.58
N ARG A 78 18.83 29.46 31.02
CA ARG A 78 20.28 29.45 31.36
C ARG A 78 20.64 28.61 32.59
N TYR A 79 19.66 28.20 33.41
CA TYR A 79 19.95 27.69 34.75
C TYR A 79 20.38 26.20 34.80
N LEU A 80 20.13 25.39 33.77
CA LEU A 80 20.41 23.94 33.83
C LEU A 80 21.69 23.47 33.10
N LEU A 81 22.37 24.33 32.32
CA LEU A 81 23.45 23.90 31.41
C LEU A 81 24.76 24.72 31.52
N TYR A 82 24.96 25.45 32.61
CA TYR A 82 26.20 26.22 32.86
C TYR A 82 27.38 25.34 33.33
N GLY A 83 27.58 24.19 32.70
CA GLY A 83 28.59 23.20 33.08
C GLY A 83 29.68 22.91 32.02
N ALA A 84 29.63 23.50 30.82
CA ALA A 84 30.53 23.08 29.73
C ALA A 84 30.97 24.25 28.82
N LYS A 85 31.77 25.18 29.35
CA LYS A 85 32.34 26.30 28.59
C LYS A 85 33.56 25.94 27.70
N SER A 86 33.96 24.67 27.61
CA SER A 86 35.13 24.22 26.84
C SER A 86 34.81 23.45 25.55
N PHE A 87 33.54 23.17 25.25
CA PHE A 87 33.13 22.28 24.15
C PHE A 87 32.47 23.00 22.95
N ASP A 88 32.38 24.32 22.96
CA ASP A 88 31.50 25.14 22.11
C ASP A 88 31.74 25.02 20.59
N VAL A 89 32.96 24.66 20.16
CA VAL A 89 33.28 24.44 18.73
C VAL A 89 33.02 22.99 18.32
N ILE A 90 33.37 22.01 19.16
CA ILE A 90 33.18 20.58 18.86
C ILE A 90 31.69 20.22 18.90
N THR A 91 30.92 20.79 19.84
CA THR A 91 29.47 20.62 19.91
C THR A 91 28.78 21.24 18.71
N ARG A 92 29.16 22.46 18.28
CA ARG A 92 28.60 23.07 17.06
C ARG A 92 28.90 22.29 15.79
N VAL A 93 30.10 21.75 15.65
CA VAL A 93 30.45 20.93 14.47
C VAL A 93 29.67 19.61 14.49
N ASN A 94 29.54 18.96 15.65
CA ASN A 94 28.73 17.75 15.80
C ASN A 94 27.23 18.01 15.53
N ASP A 95 26.71 19.14 15.98
CA ASP A 95 25.31 19.56 15.74
C ASP A 95 25.05 19.81 14.25
N MET A 96 25.97 20.48 13.54
CA MET A 96 25.86 20.71 12.09
C MET A 96 25.99 19.41 11.29
N VAL A 97 26.84 18.48 11.72
CA VAL A 97 26.95 17.14 11.12
C VAL A 97 25.66 16.34 11.37
N LEU A 98 25.07 16.44 12.57
CA LEU A 98 23.81 15.77 12.90
C LEU A 98 22.64 16.32 12.07
N ILE A 99 22.58 17.63 11.84
CA ILE A 99 21.61 18.25 10.91
C ILE A 99 21.87 17.72 9.49
N GLY A 100 23.11 17.82 9.00
CA GLY A 100 23.45 17.38 7.64
C GLY A 100 23.07 15.92 7.39
N LEU A 101 23.36 15.04 8.37
CA LEU A 101 23.02 13.63 8.31
C LEU A 101 21.50 13.39 8.41
N GLY A 102 20.82 14.11 9.31
CA GLY A 102 19.36 14.06 9.45
C GLY A 102 18.62 14.49 8.19
N TYR A 103 19.12 15.51 7.48
CA TYR A 103 18.57 15.95 6.19
C TYR A 103 18.86 14.94 5.07
N LEU A 104 20.09 14.43 5.01
CA LEU A 104 20.52 13.48 3.98
C LEU A 104 19.74 12.16 4.05
N ILE A 105 19.40 11.71 5.26
CA ILE A 105 18.65 10.45 5.48
C ILE A 105 17.14 10.70 5.55
N GLY A 106 16.70 11.75 6.27
CA GLY A 106 15.28 12.00 6.54
C GLY A 106 14.49 12.45 5.30
N TYR A 107 15.07 13.34 4.48
CA TYR A 107 14.40 13.87 3.29
C TYR A 107 14.03 12.82 2.22
N PRO A 108 14.92 11.89 1.81
CA PRO A 108 14.55 10.86 0.84
C PRO A 108 13.49 9.91 1.39
N ILE A 109 13.53 9.59 2.69
CA ILE A 109 12.53 8.73 3.34
C ILE A 109 11.17 9.43 3.39
N SER A 110 11.12 10.69 3.81
CA SER A 110 9.87 11.44 3.90
C SER A 110 9.26 11.68 2.52
N SER A 111 10.06 12.06 1.53
CA SER A 111 9.56 12.33 0.16
C SER A 111 9.02 11.07 -0.52
N ALA A 112 9.72 9.93 -0.39
CA ALA A 112 9.23 8.64 -0.89
C ALA A 112 7.92 8.23 -0.20
N SER A 113 7.82 8.45 1.12
CA SER A 113 6.62 8.11 1.90
C SER A 113 5.41 8.97 1.51
N VAL A 114 5.60 10.27 1.28
CA VAL A 114 4.53 11.15 0.77
C VAL A 114 4.05 10.68 -0.61
N GLY A 115 4.96 10.34 -1.52
CA GLY A 115 4.59 9.83 -2.84
C GLY A 115 3.78 8.52 -2.76
N ALA A 116 4.18 7.60 -1.88
CA ALA A 116 3.46 6.35 -1.66
C ALA A 116 2.06 6.59 -1.06
N LEU A 117 1.96 7.43 -0.02
CA LEU A 117 0.69 7.79 0.61
C LEU A 117 -0.23 8.54 -0.35
N GLN A 118 0.29 9.44 -1.18
CA GLN A 118 -0.48 10.10 -2.23
C GLN A 118 -1.06 9.07 -3.21
N GLY A 119 -0.27 8.06 -3.60
CA GLY A 119 -0.73 6.95 -4.43
C GLY A 119 -1.88 6.15 -3.81
N LEU A 120 -1.84 5.91 -2.50
CA LEU A 120 -2.92 5.25 -1.75
C LEU A 120 -4.16 6.15 -1.62
N LEU A 121 -3.96 7.44 -1.33
CA LEU A 121 -5.04 8.41 -1.12
C LEU A 121 -5.82 8.72 -2.39
N THR A 122 -5.18 8.57 -3.55
CA THR A 122 -5.83 8.79 -4.86
C THR A 122 -6.90 7.72 -5.16
N ASN A 123 -7.21 6.80 -4.23
CA ASN A 123 -8.25 5.75 -4.31
C ASN A 123 -8.09 4.78 -5.49
N ASN A 124 -6.93 4.82 -6.13
CA ASN A 124 -6.68 4.05 -7.34
C ASN A 124 -6.12 2.67 -7.04
N LEU A 125 -5.82 2.34 -5.78
CA LEU A 125 -5.21 1.08 -5.37
C LEU A 125 -6.12 0.38 -4.36
N VAL A 126 -6.51 -0.86 -4.66
CA VAL A 126 -7.32 -1.69 -3.78
C VAL A 126 -6.59 -2.99 -3.51
N ALA A 127 -6.53 -3.39 -2.24
CA ALA A 127 -6.05 -4.71 -1.84
C ALA A 127 -7.18 -5.73 -2.02
N LEU A 128 -6.95 -6.74 -2.86
CA LEU A 128 -7.86 -7.85 -3.03
C LEU A 128 -7.32 -9.10 -2.33
N LYS A 129 -8.21 -9.78 -1.61
CA LYS A 129 -7.99 -11.09 -1.00
C LYS A 129 -8.91 -12.11 -1.64
N GLY A 130 -8.36 -13.25 -2.07
CA GLY A 130 -9.15 -14.35 -2.61
C GLY A 130 -8.46 -15.69 -2.42
N SER A 131 -9.13 -16.79 -2.77
CA SER A 131 -8.52 -18.12 -2.75
C SER A 131 -7.93 -18.49 -4.10
N CYS A 132 -6.81 -19.20 -4.10
CA CYS A 132 -6.25 -19.77 -5.31
C CYS A 132 -7.22 -20.81 -5.89
N PRO A 133 -7.63 -20.70 -7.16
CA PRO A 133 -8.53 -21.68 -7.78
C PRO A 133 -7.89 -23.05 -8.04
N ASN A 134 -6.58 -23.21 -7.83
CA ASN A 134 -5.86 -24.48 -7.97
C ASN A 134 -5.65 -25.17 -6.62
N CYS A 135 -4.98 -24.53 -5.66
CA CYS A 135 -4.64 -25.13 -4.37
C CYS A 135 -5.53 -24.69 -3.19
N GLY A 136 -6.42 -23.71 -3.37
CA GLY A 136 -7.29 -23.19 -2.30
C GLY A 136 -6.64 -22.17 -1.36
N GLU A 137 -5.33 -21.95 -1.44
CA GLU A 137 -4.57 -21.06 -0.55
C GLU A 137 -4.99 -19.58 -0.68
N GLN A 138 -4.88 -18.80 0.41
CA GLN A 138 -5.21 -17.37 0.39
C GLN A 138 -4.16 -16.56 -0.39
N VAL A 139 -4.60 -15.83 -1.41
CA VAL A 139 -3.75 -15.01 -2.27
C VAL A 139 -4.17 -13.55 -2.21
N PHE A 140 -3.18 -12.66 -2.22
CA PHE A 140 -3.36 -11.22 -2.07
C PHE A 140 -2.73 -10.48 -3.25
N ALA A 141 -3.40 -9.43 -3.73
CA ALA A 141 -2.83 -8.56 -4.75
C ALA A 141 -3.35 -7.13 -4.61
N PHE A 142 -2.46 -6.16 -4.83
CA PHE A 142 -2.83 -4.76 -4.98
C PHE A 142 -3.18 -4.49 -6.44
N VAL A 143 -4.43 -4.12 -6.71
CA VAL A 143 -4.93 -3.91 -8.06
C VAL A 143 -5.33 -2.46 -8.24
N LYS A 144 -4.94 -1.87 -9.38
CA LYS A 144 -5.37 -0.54 -9.75
C LYS A 144 -6.82 -0.54 -10.26
N THR A 145 -7.68 0.31 -9.72
CA THR A 145 -9.10 0.37 -10.10
C THR A 145 -9.30 0.79 -11.56
N ASP A 146 -8.56 1.81 -12.00
CA ASP A 146 -8.81 2.53 -13.26
C ASP A 146 -8.40 1.73 -14.50
N ASN A 147 -7.41 0.85 -14.35
CA ASN A 147 -6.82 0.07 -15.44
C ASN A 147 -7.25 -1.40 -15.44
N SER A 148 -8.00 -1.86 -14.43
CA SER A 148 -8.37 -3.27 -14.25
C SER A 148 -9.09 -3.91 -15.44
N ILE A 149 -9.88 -3.13 -16.19
CA ILE A 149 -10.63 -3.61 -17.35
C ILE A 149 -9.72 -3.76 -18.57
N LYS A 150 -8.72 -2.87 -18.74
CA LYS A 150 -7.84 -2.83 -19.91
C LYS A 150 -6.56 -3.64 -19.72
N ALA A 151 -6.03 -3.69 -18.50
CA ALA A 151 -4.80 -4.39 -18.12
C ALA A 151 -5.01 -5.12 -16.78
N PRO A 152 -5.41 -6.40 -16.81
CA PRO A 152 -5.64 -7.16 -15.60
C PRO A 152 -4.31 -7.44 -14.88
N HIS A 153 -4.31 -7.36 -13.55
CA HIS A 153 -3.11 -7.59 -12.76
C HIS A 153 -2.78 -9.08 -12.73
N ARG A 154 -1.55 -9.44 -13.10
CA ARG A 154 -1.06 -10.82 -13.07
C ARG A 154 -0.18 -11.01 -11.85
N ALA A 155 -0.43 -12.08 -11.10
CA ALA A 155 0.46 -12.52 -10.03
C ALA A 155 0.57 -14.05 -10.09
N GLU A 156 1.48 -14.62 -9.32
CA GLU A 156 1.61 -16.07 -9.20
C GLU A 156 1.19 -16.48 -7.79
N CYS A 157 0.60 -17.67 -7.66
CA CYS A 157 0.30 -18.22 -6.35
C CYS A 157 1.61 -18.53 -5.62
N HIS A 158 1.74 -18.09 -4.37
CA HIS A 158 2.95 -18.30 -3.59
C HIS A 158 3.19 -19.78 -3.20
N VAL A 159 2.16 -20.63 -3.22
CA VAL A 159 2.27 -22.08 -2.94
C VAL A 159 2.44 -22.89 -4.22
N CYS A 160 1.52 -22.75 -5.18
CA CYS A 160 1.50 -23.62 -6.36
C CYS A 160 2.11 -22.98 -7.62
N SER A 161 2.63 -21.75 -7.52
CA SER A 161 3.25 -20.99 -8.62
C SER A 161 2.40 -20.86 -9.89
N CYS A 162 1.10 -21.14 -9.80
CA CYS A 162 0.19 -21.02 -10.93
C CYS A 162 -0.06 -19.54 -11.21
N PRO A 163 -0.06 -19.11 -12.49
CA PRO A 163 -0.34 -17.73 -12.83
C PRO A 163 -1.82 -17.42 -12.65
N LEU A 164 -2.06 -16.33 -11.94
CA LEU A 164 -3.37 -15.82 -11.55
C LEU A 164 -3.61 -14.46 -12.21
N GLU A 165 -4.83 -14.24 -12.65
CA GLU A 165 -5.28 -12.96 -13.21
C GLU A 165 -6.37 -12.36 -12.32
N TYR A 166 -6.09 -11.21 -11.73
CA TYR A 166 -7.02 -10.46 -10.89
C TYR A 166 -7.81 -9.48 -11.74
N ARG A 167 -9.13 -9.52 -11.61
CA ARG A 167 -10.05 -8.56 -12.22
C ARG A 167 -10.92 -7.95 -11.14
N THR A 168 -10.83 -6.63 -11.00
CA THR A 168 -11.77 -5.88 -10.17
C THR A 168 -12.97 -5.44 -10.99
N LYS A 169 -14.09 -5.28 -10.31
CA LYS A 169 -15.28 -4.60 -10.79
C LYS A 169 -15.67 -3.59 -9.73
N VAL A 170 -15.77 -2.34 -10.16
CA VAL A 170 -16.16 -1.22 -9.31
C VAL A 170 -17.65 -1.02 -9.49
N GLU A 171 -18.39 -1.09 -8.39
CA GLU A 171 -19.83 -0.81 -8.37
C GLU A 171 -20.07 0.45 -7.55
N LYS A 172 -20.95 1.31 -8.04
CA LYS A 172 -21.39 2.49 -7.30
C LYS A 172 -22.54 2.09 -6.39
N SER A 173 -22.41 2.36 -5.10
CA SER A 173 -23.54 2.18 -4.16
C SER A 173 -24.73 3.04 -4.59
N LEU A 174 -25.92 2.45 -4.61
CA LEU A 174 -27.18 3.12 -4.94
C LEU A 174 -27.74 3.95 -3.76
N SER A 175 -27.19 3.81 -2.55
CA SER A 175 -27.73 4.42 -1.33
C SER A 175 -26.84 5.56 -0.82
N GLY A 176 -27.22 6.79 -1.20
CA GLY A 176 -27.06 8.05 -0.45
C GLY A 176 -25.67 8.62 -0.19
N THR A 177 -24.65 7.78 0.00
CA THR A 177 -23.26 8.19 0.14
C THR A 177 -22.48 7.61 -1.03
N ARG A 178 -21.63 8.42 -1.68
CA ARG A 178 -20.75 8.02 -2.80
C ARG A 178 -19.66 7.02 -2.37
N ARG A 179 -20.02 5.95 -1.65
CA ARG A 179 -19.13 4.84 -1.36
C ARG A 179 -19.12 3.92 -2.57
N THR A 180 -18.11 4.08 -3.41
CA THR A 180 -17.70 3.05 -4.37
C THR A 180 -17.22 1.84 -3.60
N TRP A 181 -17.76 0.67 -3.92
CA TRP A 181 -17.25 -0.59 -3.39
C TRP A 181 -16.68 -1.40 -4.54
N VAL A 182 -15.64 -2.18 -4.23
CA VAL A 182 -14.88 -2.92 -5.24
C VAL A 182 -14.96 -4.40 -4.90
N TYR A 183 -15.30 -5.21 -5.90
CA TYR A 183 -15.20 -6.66 -5.78
C TYR A 183 -14.29 -7.22 -6.85
N GLY A 184 -13.60 -8.30 -6.53
CA GLY A 184 -12.64 -8.95 -7.39
C GLY A 184 -13.06 -10.35 -7.81
N ARG A 185 -12.40 -10.85 -8.85
CA ARG A 185 -12.31 -12.28 -9.17
C ARG A 185 -10.89 -12.63 -9.54
N VAL A 186 -10.44 -13.80 -9.08
CA VAL A 186 -9.14 -14.37 -9.40
C VAL A 186 -9.34 -15.50 -10.38
N TYR A 187 -8.76 -15.40 -11.56
CA TYR A 187 -8.83 -16.43 -12.60
C TYR A 187 -7.53 -17.22 -12.66
N LEU A 188 -7.64 -18.54 -12.81
CA LEU A 188 -6.52 -19.38 -13.19
C LEU A 188 -6.21 -19.14 -14.67
N VAL A 189 -5.03 -18.64 -14.96
CA VAL A 189 -4.56 -18.54 -16.34
C VAL A 189 -3.93 -19.88 -16.69
N LYS A 190 -4.47 -20.56 -17.72
CA LYS A 190 -3.73 -21.69 -18.29
C LYS A 190 -2.42 -21.13 -18.84
N GLN A 191 -1.28 -21.62 -18.36
CA GLN A 191 -0.03 -21.44 -19.08
C GLN A 191 -0.23 -22.09 -20.44
N GLY A 192 -0.55 -21.27 -21.46
CA GLY A 192 -0.44 -21.71 -22.82
C GLY A 192 0.96 -22.27 -22.98
N HIS A 193 1.06 -23.49 -23.48
CA HIS A 193 2.32 -24.12 -23.82
C HIS A 193 3.21 -23.05 -24.48
N PRO A 194 4.46 -22.83 -24.02
CA PRO A 194 5.26 -21.70 -24.44
C PRO A 194 5.53 -21.81 -25.94
N ARG A 195 4.66 -21.21 -26.77
CA ARG A 195 4.99 -20.92 -28.15
C ARG A 195 6.10 -19.88 -28.07
N LYS A 196 7.34 -20.38 -28.19
CA LYS A 196 8.61 -19.68 -28.38
C LYS A 196 8.40 -18.16 -28.46
N ARG A 197 8.67 -17.46 -27.35
CA ARG A 197 9.02 -16.04 -27.43
C ARG A 197 10.31 -15.97 -28.25
N LYS A 198 10.20 -15.80 -29.57
CA LYS A 198 11.31 -15.28 -30.38
C LYS A 198 11.51 -13.86 -29.88
N TRP A 199 12.48 -13.68 -28.99
CA TRP A 199 13.11 -12.39 -28.80
C TRP A 199 13.79 -12.07 -30.13
N LEU A 200 13.13 -11.29 -30.97
CA LEU A 200 13.81 -10.54 -32.02
C LEU A 200 14.59 -9.45 -31.28
N LYS A 201 15.90 -9.65 -31.18
CA LYS A 201 16.86 -8.57 -30.97
C LYS A 201 17.05 -7.95 -32.35
N ASP A 202 16.58 -6.72 -32.50
CA ASP A 202 17.15 -5.74 -33.43
C ASP A 202 17.76 -4.63 -32.56
#